data_AF-A0A2I4ALB9-F1
#
_entry.id   AF-A0A2I4ALB9-F1
#
_cell.length_a   1.000
_cell.length_b   1.000
_cell.length_c   1.000
_cell.angle_alpha   90.00
_cell.angle_beta   90.00
_cell.angle_gamma   90.00
#
_symmetry.space_group_name_H-M   'P 1'
#
loop_
_entity.id
_entity.type
_entity.pdbx_description
1 polymer ?
#
loop_
_entity_poly.entity_id
_entity_poly.type
_entity_poly.pdbx_seq_one_letter_code
_entity_poly.pdbx_strand_id
1 'polypeptide(L)'
;MEKADMVDGIKESVCWTPPPEVHPNKTCEYQALCSRFKDLLTLPDGYFNEDSKCNLCYCESCHKLRGDEAYYKRGEPPRDYALPFGWCRFALR
;
A
#
# COMPACT_ATOMS: atom_id res chain seq x y z
N MET A 1 37.86 -8.12 27.13
CA MET A 1 37.28 -6.99 26.39
C MET A 1 35.81 -7.26 26.17
N GLU A 2 34.97 -6.69 27.03
CA GLU A 2 33.58 -6.37 26.68
C GLU A 2 33.56 -5.47 25.45
N LYS A 3 32.58 -5.65 24.57
CA LYS A 3 32.11 -4.55 23.73
C LYS A 3 30.59 -4.52 23.85
N ALA A 4 30.13 -3.53 24.60
CA ALA A 4 28.74 -3.23 24.88
C ALA A 4 27.98 -2.77 23.63
N ASP A 5 26.67 -2.92 23.76
CA ASP A 5 25.55 -2.62 22.89
C ASP A 5 25.56 -1.27 22.18
N MET A 6 25.04 -1.27 20.95
CA MET A 6 24.16 -0.21 20.44
C MET A 6 23.02 -0.90 19.66
N VAL A 7 21.87 -1.09 20.33
CA VAL A 7 20.62 -1.35 19.64
C VAL A 7 20.05 0.02 19.26
N ASP A 8 20.03 0.33 17.98
CA ASP A 8 19.45 1.57 17.48
C ASP A 8 18.18 1.27 16.69
N GLY A 9 17.06 1.74 17.23
CA GLY A 9 15.88 2.09 16.44
C GLY A 9 14.94 0.94 16.10
N ILE A 10 13.92 0.76 16.93
CA ILE A 10 12.58 0.39 16.47
C ILE A 10 12.22 1.39 15.38
N LYS A 11 12.36 1.03 14.10
CA LYS A 11 11.79 1.83 13.02
C LYS A 11 10.28 1.69 13.10
N GLU A 12 9.70 2.79 13.53
CA GLU A 12 8.31 3.02 13.82
C GLU A 12 7.42 2.49 12.69
N SER A 13 6.20 2.12 13.06
CA SER A 13 5.09 1.90 12.14
C SER A 13 5.01 3.06 11.15
N VAL A 14 5.60 2.88 9.97
CA VAL A 14 5.45 3.81 8.85
C VAL A 14 4.01 3.71 8.40
N CYS A 15 3.18 4.61 8.92
CA CYS A 15 2.00 5.08 8.22
C CYS A 15 2.49 5.69 6.92
N TRP A 16 2.65 4.84 5.89
CA TRP A 16 3.13 5.25 4.58
C TRP A 16 2.26 6.40 4.08
N THR A 17 2.84 7.60 4.07
CA THR A 17 2.29 8.74 3.36
C THR A 17 2.73 8.60 1.89
N PRO A 18 1.79 8.50 0.94
CA PRO A 18 2.16 8.35 -0.46
C PRO A 18 3.00 9.57 -0.92
N PRO A 19 4.05 9.37 -1.73
CA PRO A 19 4.84 10.46 -2.30
C PRO A 19 3.95 11.45 -3.08
N PRO A 20 4.29 12.75 -3.10
CA PRO A 20 3.53 13.72 -3.88
C PRO A 20 3.70 13.45 -5.38
N GLU A 21 2.54 13.20 -6.00
CA GLU A 21 2.20 13.41 -7.41
C GLU A 21 3.05 12.66 -8.47
N VAL A 22 2.84 11.34 -8.53
CA VAL A 22 3.07 10.60 -9.79
C VAL A 22 1.81 10.72 -10.66
N HIS A 23 1.92 11.47 -11.75
CA HIS A 23 0.83 11.74 -12.70
C HIS A 23 0.16 10.42 -13.20
N PRO A 24 -1.15 10.22 -12.97
CA PRO A 24 -1.83 8.93 -13.13
C PRO A 24 -2.38 8.65 -14.54
N ASN A 25 -1.78 9.19 -15.61
CA ASN A 25 -2.39 9.14 -16.95
C ASN A 25 -2.35 7.76 -17.66
N LYS A 26 -2.33 6.67 -16.89
CA LYS A 26 -2.90 5.39 -17.31
C LYS A 26 -3.97 5.01 -16.29
N THR A 27 -5.23 5.10 -16.69
CA THR A 27 -6.34 4.53 -15.94
C THR A 27 -6.07 3.05 -15.68
N CYS A 28 -5.86 2.67 -14.41
CA CYS A 28 -5.62 1.28 -14.06
C CYS A 28 -6.93 0.49 -14.20
N GLU A 29 -6.99 -0.41 -15.20
CA GLU A 29 -8.18 -1.22 -15.45
C GLU A 29 -8.55 -2.10 -14.25
N TYR A 30 -7.54 -2.63 -13.54
CA TYR A 30 -7.76 -3.42 -12.33
C TYR A 30 -8.39 -2.58 -11.21
N GLN A 31 -7.93 -1.34 -11.01
CA GLN A 31 -8.53 -0.42 -10.05
C GLN A 31 -9.96 -0.08 -10.45
N ALA A 32 -10.22 0.18 -11.73
CA ALA A 32 -11.58 0.45 -12.21
C ALA A 32 -12.51 -0.75 -11.99
N LEU A 33 -12.02 -1.98 -12.20
CA LEU A 33 -12.77 -3.20 -11.89
C LEU A 33 -13.09 -3.32 -10.39
N CYS A 34 -12.09 -3.13 -9.52
CA CYS A 34 -12.28 -3.15 -8.07
C CYS A 34 -13.25 -2.05 -7.60
N SER A 35 -13.18 -0.85 -8.19
CA SER A 35 -14.10 0.24 -7.87
C SER A 35 -15.54 -0.12 -8.24
N ARG A 36 -15.79 -0.71 -9.41
CA ARG A 36 -17.13 -1.19 -9.76
C ARG A 36 -17.62 -2.27 -8.80
N PHE A 37 -16.75 -3.21 -8.41
CA PHE A 37 -17.10 -4.23 -7.43
C PHE A 37 -17.42 -3.63 -6.05
N LYS A 38 -16.65 -2.62 -5.61
CA LYS A 38 -16.92 -1.86 -4.38
C LYS A 38 -18.34 -1.29 -4.37
N ASP A 39 -18.79 -0.75 -5.50
CA ASP A 39 -20.12 -0.14 -5.61
C ASP A 39 -21.25 -1.19 -5.52
N LEU A 40 -20.96 -2.46 -5.83
CA LEU A 40 -21.89 -3.58 -5.67
C LEU A 40 -22.03 -4.08 -4.23
N LEU A 41 -21.19 -3.63 -3.30
CA LEU A 41 -21.26 -4.06 -1.89
C LEU A 41 -22.48 -3.51 -1.17
N THR A 42 -23.26 -2.60 -1.78
CA THR A 42 -24.48 -2.01 -1.20
C THR A 42 -24.25 -1.40 0.19
N LEU A 43 -23.05 -0.87 0.42
CA LEU A 43 -22.71 -0.19 1.67
C LEU A 43 -23.32 1.22 1.68
N PRO A 44 -23.63 1.77 2.87
CA PRO A 44 -24.19 3.12 2.97
C PRO A 44 -23.30 4.18 2.32
N ASP A 45 -23.93 5.25 1.82
CA ASP A 45 -23.20 6.40 1.30
C ASP A 45 -22.27 6.99 2.37
N GLY A 46 -21.06 7.34 1.95
CA GLY A 46 -20.03 7.84 2.85
C GLY A 46 -19.35 6.77 3.73
N TYR A 47 -19.62 5.47 3.53
CA TYR A 47 -18.87 4.40 4.21
C TYR A 47 -17.37 4.43 3.85
N PHE A 48 -17.07 4.70 2.59
CA PHE A 48 -15.73 4.95 2.10
C PHE A 48 -15.45 6.44 2.00
N ASN A 49 -14.17 6.80 2.08
CA ASN A 49 -13.69 8.13 1.75
C ASN A 49 -13.89 8.40 0.24
N GLU A 50 -14.52 9.53 -0.08
CA GLU A 50 -14.82 9.93 -1.47
C GLU A 50 -13.58 10.47 -2.20
N ASP A 51 -12.54 10.88 -1.47
CA ASP A 51 -11.28 11.31 -2.08
C ASP A 51 -10.56 10.10 -2.70
N SER A 52 -10.64 10.02 -4.02
CA SER A 52 -9.95 9.00 -4.82
C SER A 52 -8.43 8.94 -4.58
N LYS A 53 -7.81 10.02 -4.09
CA LYS A 53 -6.38 10.03 -3.72
C LYS A 53 -6.07 9.15 -2.51
N CYS A 54 -7.07 8.88 -1.68
CA CYS A 54 -6.93 7.99 -0.53
C CYS A 54 -6.96 6.50 -0.91
N ASN A 55 -7.37 6.18 -2.14
CA ASN A 55 -7.47 4.80 -2.63
C ASN A 55 -6.19 4.39 -3.38
N LEU A 56 -5.71 3.17 -3.15
CA LEU A 56 -4.47 2.66 -3.75
C LEU A 56 -4.70 1.31 -4.43
N CYS A 57 -4.10 1.12 -5.61
CA CYS A 57 -4.12 -0.15 -6.34
C CYS A 57 -2.76 -0.85 -6.22
N TYR A 58 -2.76 -2.12 -5.80
CA TYR A 58 -1.56 -2.96 -5.66
C TYR A 58 -1.51 -4.03 -6.75
N CYS A 59 -1.98 -3.74 -7.96
CA CYS A 59 -1.63 -4.54 -9.13
C CYS A 59 -0.15 -4.32 -9.48
N GLU A 60 0.44 -5.25 -10.23
CA GLU A 60 1.86 -5.21 -10.58
C GLU A 60 2.26 -3.89 -11.29
N SER A 61 1.44 -3.41 -12.22
CA SER A 61 1.68 -2.15 -12.93
C SER A 61 1.66 -0.94 -12.00
N CYS A 62 0.68 -0.85 -11.10
CA CYS A 62 0.58 0.28 -10.17
C CYS A 62 1.67 0.26 -9.10
N HIS A 63 2.06 -0.93 -8.64
CA HIS A 63 3.19 -1.09 -7.72
C HIS A 63 4.52 -0.64 -8.38
N LYS A 64 4.80 -1.09 -9.61
CA LYS A 64 5.96 -0.63 -10.39
C LYS A 64 5.94 0.87 -10.66
N LEU A 65 4.79 1.44 -10.98
CA LEU A 65 4.64 2.89 -11.23
C LEU A 65 4.90 3.74 -9.99
N ARG A 66 4.61 3.22 -8.78
CA ARG A 66 4.95 3.90 -7.53
C ARG A 66 6.41 3.74 -7.11
N GLY A 67 7.11 2.73 -7.64
CA GLY A 67 8.47 2.40 -7.22
C GLY A 67 8.52 1.71 -5.86
N ASP A 68 7.44 1.01 -5.48
CA ASP A 68 7.38 0.26 -4.24
C ASP A 68 8.30 -0.98 -4.31
N GLU A 69 8.85 -1.42 -3.19
CA GLU A 69 9.60 -2.70 -3.10
C GLU A 69 8.63 -3.88 -3.12
N ALA A 70 8.95 -4.94 -3.88
CA ALA A 70 8.08 -6.14 -3.95
C ALA A 70 8.26 -7.08 -2.74
N TYR A 71 9.36 -6.92 -2.01
CA TYR A 71 9.71 -7.73 -0.85
C TYR A 71 10.09 -6.82 0.31
N TYR A 72 9.74 -7.22 1.53
CA TYR A 72 10.25 -6.56 2.73
C TYR A 72 10.95 -7.57 3.65
N LYS A 73 11.98 -7.09 4.35
CA LYS A 73 12.74 -7.89 5.33
C LYS A 73 12.20 -7.69 6.74
N ARG A 74 11.94 -8.78 7.44
CA ARG A 74 11.52 -8.75 8.86
C ARG A 74 11.95 -10.00 9.63
N GLY A 75 12.07 -9.85 10.95
CA GLY A 75 12.38 -10.94 11.88
C GLY A 75 13.86 -11.04 12.24
N GLU A 76 14.16 -11.87 13.23
CA GLU A 76 15.51 -12.26 13.65
C GLU A 76 15.58 -13.80 13.68
N PRO A 77 16.27 -14.46 12.72
CA PRO A 77 17.04 -13.87 11.63
C PRO A 77 16.15 -13.19 10.56
N PRO A 78 16.67 -12.21 9.81
CA PRO A 78 15.93 -11.53 8.75
C PRO A 78 15.44 -12.50 7.67
N ARG A 79 14.14 -12.42 7.35
CA ARG A 79 13.51 -13.16 6.26
C ARG A 79 12.84 -12.21 5.27
N ASP A 80 12.88 -12.58 4.00
CA ASP A 80 12.17 -11.88 2.92
C ASP A 80 10.69 -12.32 2.88
N TYR A 81 9.80 -11.33 2.79
CA TYR A 81 8.36 -11.54 2.63
C TYR A 81 7.89 -10.83 1.37
N ALA A 82 7.31 -11.57 0.44
CA ALA A 82 6.68 -11.00 -0.74
C ALA A 82 5.44 -10.21 -0.34
N LEU A 83 5.28 -9.02 -0.91
CA LEU A 83 4.01 -8.30 -0.85
C LEU A 83 3.02 -8.92 -1.85
N PRO A 84 1.76 -9.15 -1.44
CA PRO A 84 0.76 -9.67 -2.37
C PRO A 84 0.42 -8.62 -3.43
N PHE A 85 0.25 -9.07 -4.67
CA PHE A 85 -0.26 -8.26 -5.77
C PHE A 85 -1.72 -8.58 -6.08
N GLY A 86 -2.37 -7.68 -6.83
CA GLY A 86 -3.73 -7.91 -7.32
C GLY A 86 -4.78 -7.65 -6.25
N TRP A 87 -4.71 -6.49 -5.61
CA TRP A 87 -5.74 -5.99 -4.70
C TRP A 87 -5.78 -4.46 -4.72
N CYS A 88 -6.85 -3.87 -4.21
CA CYS A 88 -6.97 -2.43 -4.00
C CYS A 88 -7.29 -2.14 -2.52
N ARG A 89 -6.76 -1.03 -2.01
CA ARG A 89 -7.15 -0.45 -0.73
C ARG A 89 -8.12 0.69 -1.00
N PHE A 90 -9.32 0.61 -0.42
CA PHE A 90 -10.27 1.72 -0.36
C PHE A 90 -10.30 2.28 1.05
N ALA A 91 -10.08 3.58 1.21
CA ALA A 91 -10.05 4.20 2.52
C ALA A 91 -11.47 4.26 3.10
N LEU A 92 -11.60 3.94 4.39
CA LEU A 92 -12.84 4.15 5.15
C LEU A 92 -12.93 5.63 5.57
N ARG A 93 -14.15 6.08 5.87
CA ARG A 93 -14.41 7.41 6.43
C ARG A 93 -14.15 7.45 7.95
#